data_AF-A0A1U7NWB2-F1
#
_entry.id   AF-A0A1U7NWB2-F1
#
_cell.length_a   1.000
_cell.length_b   1.000
_cell.length_c   1.000
_cell.angle_alpha   90.00
_cell.angle_beta   90.00
_cell.angle_gamma   90.00
#
_symmetry.space_group_name_H-M   'P 1'
#
loop_
_entity.id
_entity.type
_entity.pdbx_description
1 polymer ?
#
loop_
_entity_poly.entity_id
_entity_poly.type
_entity_poly.pdbx_seq_one_letter_code
_entity_poly.pdbx_strand_id
1 'polypeptide(L)'
;MDLLRAIHGYQFGSPLAFLFPTPYALATLILLVWSIAPAVKGMVSTSFTVWLRIVWVLTLIPVATGVILALGGAKVPSAVNIGGGLTKYGLPYDPSRDLEHWMYSAFALLSLYVIEVLVRGRMIEHRTGLKFLPVATLFLYGVAYMIGRVAVLPGSTPGT
;
A
#
# COMPACT_ATOMS: atom_id res chain seq x y z
N MET A 1 10.94 -19.68 4.69
CA MET A 1 10.14 -18.84 3.75
C MET A 1 8.73 -18.57 4.26
N ASP A 2 8.13 -19.45 5.06
CA ASP A 2 6.71 -19.31 5.45
C ASP A 2 6.44 -18.12 6.37
N LEU A 3 7.35 -17.79 7.29
CA LEU A 3 7.24 -16.58 8.11
C LEU A 3 7.21 -15.31 7.24
N LEU A 4 8.07 -15.21 6.21
CA LEU A 4 8.08 -14.07 5.29
C LEU A 4 6.77 -13.98 4.51
N ARG A 5 6.24 -15.12 4.04
CA ARG A 5 4.93 -15.17 3.36
C ARG A 5 3.79 -14.78 4.28
N ALA A 6 3.83 -15.18 5.55
CA ALA A 6 2.82 -14.84 6.55
C ALA A 6 2.83 -13.34 6.86
N ILE A 7 4.01 -12.74 7.02
CA ILE A 7 4.16 -11.30 7.25
C ILE A 7 3.71 -10.50 6.01
N HIS A 8 4.23 -10.86 4.83
CA HIS A 8 3.96 -10.14 3.58
C HIS A 8 2.49 -10.25 3.15
N GLY A 9 1.91 -11.45 3.29
CA GLY A 9 0.56 -11.77 2.86
C GLY A 9 -0.52 -11.54 3.92
N TYR A 10 -0.22 -10.86 5.03
CA TYR A 10 -1.20 -10.66 6.09
C TYR A 10 -2.34 -9.75 5.62
N GLN A 11 -3.56 -10.26 5.72
CA GLN A 11 -4.80 -9.58 5.35
C GLN A 11 -5.81 -9.73 6.48
N PHE A 12 -6.73 -8.78 6.62
CA PHE A 12 -7.83 -8.93 7.58
C PHE A 12 -8.82 -9.99 7.08
N GLY A 13 -9.16 -10.95 7.94
CA GLY A 13 -10.16 -12.00 7.65
C GLY A 13 -11.60 -11.59 7.98
N SER A 14 -11.91 -10.29 8.03
CA SER A 14 -13.22 -9.76 8.41
C SER A 14 -13.81 -8.86 7.31
N PRO A 15 -15.11 -8.53 7.34
CA PRO A 15 -15.72 -7.63 6.35
C PRO A 15 -15.05 -6.25 6.27
N LEU A 16 -14.30 -5.85 7.30
CA LEU A 16 -13.52 -4.61 7.28
C LEU A 16 -12.45 -4.60 6.17
N ALA A 17 -12.05 -5.78 5.67
CA ALA A 17 -11.13 -5.92 4.55
C ALA A 17 -11.64 -5.25 3.26
N PHE A 18 -12.96 -5.03 3.12
CA PHE A 18 -13.53 -4.28 1.99
C PHE A 18 -13.12 -2.80 1.98
N LEU A 19 -12.80 -2.23 3.14
CA LEU A 19 -12.35 -0.85 3.28
C LEU A 19 -10.83 -0.79 3.39
N PHE A 20 -10.22 -1.66 4.18
CA PHE A 20 -8.78 -1.70 4.38
C PHE A 20 -8.32 -3.16 4.39
N PRO A 21 -7.87 -3.72 3.26
CA PRO A 21 -7.56 -5.15 3.16
C PRO A 21 -6.36 -5.58 4.02
N THR A 22 -5.49 -4.64 4.41
CA THR A 22 -4.27 -4.89 5.17
C THR A 22 -4.08 -3.87 6.29
N PRO A 23 -3.28 -4.16 7.33
CA PRO A 23 -2.90 -3.18 8.35
C PRO A 23 -2.28 -1.91 7.77
N TYR A 24 -1.52 -2.06 6.68
CA TYR A 24 -0.96 -0.94 5.92
C TYR A 24 -2.06 -0.06 5.33
N ALA A 25 -3.06 -0.64 4.65
CA ALA A 25 -4.18 0.12 4.11
C ALA A 25 -4.95 0.87 5.21
N LEU A 26 -5.17 0.23 6.37
CA LEU A 26 -5.81 0.88 7.52
C LEU A 26 -4.99 2.08 8.03
N ALA A 27 -3.68 1.92 8.18
CA ALA A 27 -2.83 3.00 8.65
C ALA A 27 -2.80 4.20 7.68
N THR A 28 -2.81 3.94 6.36
CA THR A 28 -2.93 4.99 5.34
C THR A 28 -4.30 5.66 5.32
N LEU A 29 -5.38 4.94 5.61
CA LEU A 29 -6.71 5.51 5.77
C LEU A 29 -6.77 6.47 6.96
N ILE A 30 -6.20 6.06 8.10
CA ILE A 30 -6.11 6.94 9.28
C ILE A 30 -5.25 8.17 8.94
N LEU A 31 -4.12 7.99 8.24
CA LEU A 31 -3.28 9.10 7.80
C LEU A 31 -4.05 10.06 6.87
N LEU A 32 -4.86 9.53 5.95
CA LEU A 32 -5.73 10.31 5.07
C LEU A 32 -6.71 11.16 5.86
N VAL A 33 -7.47 10.57 6.79
CA VAL A 33 -8.41 11.34 7.62
C VAL A 33 -7.67 12.40 8.43
N TRP A 34 -6.52 12.04 9.02
CA TRP A 34 -5.75 12.96 9.85
C TRP A 34 -5.08 14.08 9.04
N SER A 35 -4.80 13.88 7.75
CA SER A 35 -4.14 14.87 6.88
C SER A 35 -4.91 16.18 6.74
N ILE A 36 -6.23 16.16 6.99
CA ILE A 36 -7.10 17.33 6.96
C ILE A 36 -6.66 18.35 8.03
N ALA A 37 -6.25 17.89 9.21
CA ALA A 37 -5.88 18.79 10.30
C ALA A 37 -4.64 19.65 9.96
N PRO A 38 -3.51 19.10 9.47
CA PRO A 38 -2.41 19.92 8.96
C PRO A 38 -2.79 20.82 7.78
N ALA A 39 -3.65 20.35 6.87
CA ALA A 39 -4.09 21.12 5.71
C ALA A 39 -4.88 22.38 6.10
N VAL A 40 -5.74 22.28 7.12
CA VAL A 40 -6.54 23.41 7.63
C VAL A 40 -5.73 24.30 8.56
N LYS A 41 -4.96 23.71 9.48
CA LYS A 41 -4.22 24.48 10.51
C LYS A 41 -2.92 25.07 9.98
N GLY A 42 -2.41 24.60 8.84
CA GLY A 42 -1.12 25.01 8.29
C GLY A 42 0.08 24.65 9.16
N MET A 43 -0.06 23.65 10.03
CA MET A 43 0.97 23.18 10.97
C MET A 43 0.89 21.67 11.13
N VAL A 44 2.04 21.00 11.24
CA VAL A 44 2.13 19.56 11.49
C VAL A 44 2.39 19.30 12.97
N SER A 45 1.54 18.47 13.61
CA SER A 45 1.75 18.07 15.00
C SER A 45 2.73 16.89 15.10
N THR A 46 3.39 16.76 16.25
CA THR A 46 4.24 15.60 16.56
C THR A 46 3.48 14.28 16.41
N SER A 47 2.22 14.23 16.82
CA SER A 47 1.38 13.03 16.68
C SER A 47 1.17 12.62 15.22
N PHE A 48 0.95 13.58 14.31
CA PHE A 48 0.86 13.32 12.88
C PHE A 48 2.17 12.77 12.34
N THR A 49 3.31 13.36 12.75
CA THR A 49 4.63 12.87 12.35
C THR A 49 4.89 11.46 12.85
N VAL A 50 4.56 11.13 14.10
CA VAL A 50 4.68 9.77 14.65
C VAL A 50 3.84 8.79 13.83
N TRP A 51 2.59 9.15 13.51
CA TRP A 51 1.74 8.29 12.69
C TRP A 51 2.31 8.08 11.28
N LEU A 52 2.86 9.13 10.65
CA LEU A 52 3.55 9.02 9.37
C LEU A 52 4.75 8.05 9.44
N ARG A 53 5.48 8.01 10.56
CA ARG A 53 6.56 7.02 10.78
C ARG A 53 6.02 5.59 10.89
N ILE A 54 4.89 5.40 11.55
CA ILE A 54 4.20 4.09 11.60
C ILE A 54 3.82 3.64 10.19
N VAL A 55 3.25 4.53 9.37
CA VAL A 55 2.92 4.23 7.98
C VAL A 55 4.17 3.84 7.19
N TRP A 56 5.28 4.58 7.33
CA TRP A 56 6.56 4.20 6.72
C TRP A 56 6.99 2.79 7.09
N VAL A 57 6.94 2.42 8.37
CA VAL A 57 7.29 1.06 8.83
C VAL A 57 6.35 0.02 8.20
N LEU A 58 5.04 0.27 8.20
CA LEU A 58 4.04 -0.61 7.61
C LEU A 58 4.13 -0.71 6.09
N THR A 59 4.77 0.23 5.40
CA THR A 59 5.11 0.12 3.97
C THR A 59 6.41 -0.63 3.76
N LEU A 60 7.45 -0.33 4.53
CA LEU A 60 8.78 -0.89 4.32
C LEU A 60 8.88 -2.37 4.69
N ILE A 61 8.16 -2.83 5.72
CA ILE A 61 8.10 -4.26 6.07
C ILE A 61 7.63 -5.10 4.87
N PRO A 62 6.42 -4.88 4.30
CA PRO A 62 5.96 -5.69 3.17
C PRO A 62 6.80 -5.49 1.91
N VAL A 63 7.35 -4.30 1.66
CA VAL A 63 8.28 -4.07 0.55
C VAL A 63 9.54 -4.92 0.70
N ALA A 64 10.20 -4.89 1.87
CA ALA A 64 11.41 -5.66 2.12
C ALA A 64 11.14 -7.16 2.03
N THR A 65 10.08 -7.65 2.68
CA THR A 65 9.71 -9.07 2.59
C THR A 65 9.32 -9.47 1.16
N GLY A 66 8.66 -8.59 0.40
CA GLY A 66 8.28 -8.81 -0.99
C GLY A 66 9.49 -8.92 -1.92
N VAL A 67 10.47 -8.02 -1.77
CA VAL A 67 11.75 -8.10 -2.49
C VAL A 67 12.47 -9.41 -2.21
N ILE A 68 12.59 -9.80 -0.94
CA ILE A 68 13.24 -11.07 -0.56
C ILE A 68 12.51 -12.28 -1.17
N LEU A 69 11.18 -12.28 -1.13
CA LEU A 69 10.36 -13.33 -1.73
C LEU A 69 10.54 -13.38 -3.25
N ALA A 70 10.55 -12.23 -3.93
CA ALA A 70 10.71 -12.13 -5.37
C ALA A 70 12.10 -12.58 -5.84
N LEU A 71 13.16 -12.24 -5.10
CA LEU A 71 14.52 -12.76 -5.35
C LEU A 71 14.58 -14.29 -5.21
N GLY A 72 13.72 -14.87 -4.36
CA GLY A 72 13.51 -16.32 -4.25
C GLY A 72 12.56 -16.92 -5.31
N GLY A 73 12.15 -16.15 -6.32
CA GLY A 73 11.25 -16.57 -7.40
C GLY A 73 9.76 -16.59 -7.05
N ALA A 74 9.38 -16.09 -5.88
CA ALA A 74 7.97 -15.99 -5.51
C ALA A 74 7.28 -14.81 -6.24
N LYS A 75 5.99 -14.99 -6.50
CA LYS A 75 5.12 -13.98 -7.13
C LYS A 75 3.92 -13.69 -6.25
N VAL A 76 3.21 -12.62 -6.56
CA VAL A 76 1.94 -12.31 -5.92
C VAL A 76 0.94 -13.47 -6.11
N PRO A 77 0.12 -13.85 -5.10
CA PRO A 77 -0.66 -15.09 -5.17
C PRO A 77 -1.71 -15.15 -6.29
N SER A 78 -2.24 -14.01 -6.73
CA SER A 78 -3.16 -13.90 -7.86
C SER A 78 -2.50 -14.19 -9.22
N ALA A 79 -1.16 -14.12 -9.29
CA ALA A 79 -0.37 -14.42 -10.49
C ALA A 79 0.18 -15.85 -10.51
N VAL A 80 -0.15 -16.67 -9.51
CA VAL A 80 0.36 -18.04 -9.38
C VAL A 80 -0.77 -19.04 -9.61
N ASN A 81 -0.61 -19.87 -10.63
CA ASN A 81 -1.46 -21.02 -10.88
C ASN A 81 -1.06 -22.17 -9.93
N ILE A 82 -1.99 -22.61 -9.08
CA ILE A 82 -1.77 -23.73 -8.16
C ILE A 82 -2.30 -25.07 -8.72
N GLY A 83 -2.82 -25.07 -9.95
CA GLY A 83 -3.45 -26.21 -10.62
C GLY A 83 -4.79 -25.82 -11.23
N GLY A 84 -5.12 -26.41 -12.38
CA GLY A 84 -6.42 -26.21 -13.04
C GLY A 84 -6.71 -24.79 -13.53
N GLY A 85 -5.70 -23.91 -13.61
CA GLY A 85 -5.89 -22.52 -14.01
C GLY A 85 -6.38 -21.61 -12.88
N LEU A 86 -6.28 -22.05 -11.63
CA LEU A 86 -6.78 -21.33 -10.46
C LEU A 86 -5.65 -20.89 -9.53
N THR A 87 -5.90 -19.83 -8.78
CA THR A 87 -5.07 -19.32 -7.69
C THR A 87 -5.42 -20.01 -6.37
N LYS A 88 -4.65 -19.77 -5.32
CA LYS A 88 -4.99 -20.24 -3.95
C LYS A 88 -6.33 -19.74 -3.41
N TYR A 89 -6.94 -18.75 -4.07
CA TYR A 89 -8.25 -18.19 -3.73
C TYR A 89 -9.40 -18.80 -4.56
N GLY A 90 -9.12 -19.80 -5.41
CA GLY A 90 -10.13 -20.39 -6.29
C GLY A 90 -10.57 -19.47 -7.44
N LEU A 91 -9.84 -18.37 -7.67
CA LEU A 91 -10.07 -17.43 -8.77
C LEU A 91 -9.12 -17.73 -9.93
N PRO A 92 -9.47 -17.40 -11.19
CA PRO A 92 -8.55 -17.52 -12.31
C PRO A 92 -7.22 -16.82 -12.03
N TYR A 93 -6.09 -17.47 -12.33
CA TYR A 93 -4.78 -16.82 -12.19
C TYR A 93 -4.60 -15.75 -13.26
N ASP A 94 -3.87 -14.70 -12.94
CA ASP A 94 -3.57 -13.61 -13.88
C ASP A 94 -2.12 -13.14 -13.70
N PRO A 95 -1.21 -13.49 -14.63
CA PRO A 95 0.21 -13.13 -14.55
C PRO A 95 0.48 -11.63 -14.47
N SER A 96 -0.39 -10.79 -15.05
CA SER A 96 -0.21 -9.34 -15.07
C SER A 96 -0.24 -8.72 -13.68
N ARG A 97 -0.91 -9.39 -12.72
CA ARG A 97 -1.02 -8.92 -11.33
C ARG A 97 0.32 -8.79 -10.64
N ASP A 98 1.33 -9.57 -11.03
CA ASP A 98 2.66 -9.47 -10.43
C ASP A 98 3.33 -8.12 -10.72
N LEU A 99 3.29 -7.68 -11.98
CA LEU A 99 3.82 -6.37 -12.37
C LEU A 99 2.99 -5.22 -11.81
N GLU A 100 1.66 -5.36 -11.75
CA GLU A 100 0.82 -4.36 -11.10
C GLU A 100 1.15 -4.22 -9.62
N HIS A 101 1.44 -5.32 -8.92
CA HIS A 101 1.82 -5.29 -7.51
C HIS A 101 3.12 -4.52 -7.29
N TRP A 102 4.11 -4.70 -8.18
CA TRP A 102 5.34 -3.90 -8.19
C TRP A 102 5.07 -2.42 -8.46
N MET A 103 4.26 -2.11 -9.46
CA MET A 103 3.89 -0.74 -9.82
C MET A 103 3.24 -0.01 -8.62
N TYR A 104 2.24 -0.63 -7.98
CA TYR A 104 1.59 -0.03 -6.82
C TYR A 104 2.55 0.10 -5.63
N SER A 105 3.45 -0.87 -5.41
CA SER A 105 4.49 -0.76 -4.37
C SER A 105 5.41 0.44 -4.61
N ALA A 106 5.81 0.70 -5.86
CA ALA A 106 6.62 1.87 -6.23
C ALA A 106 5.84 3.18 -6.04
N PHE A 107 4.57 3.23 -6.46
CA PHE A 107 3.71 4.40 -6.23
C PHE A 107 3.48 4.69 -4.75
N ALA A 108 3.39 3.67 -3.90
CA ALA A 108 3.28 3.86 -2.46
C ALA A 108 4.52 4.55 -1.88
N LEU A 109 5.72 4.07 -2.24
CA LEU A 109 6.99 4.69 -1.82
C LEU A 109 7.12 6.13 -2.32
N LEU A 110 6.80 6.38 -3.59
CA LEU A 110 6.81 7.73 -4.16
C LEU A 110 5.83 8.65 -3.42
N SER A 111 4.64 8.17 -3.11
CA SER A 111 3.61 8.95 -2.41
C SER A 111 4.04 9.29 -0.99
N LEU A 112 4.66 8.36 -0.27
CA LEU A 112 5.26 8.62 1.05
C LEU A 112 6.39 9.64 0.98
N TYR A 113 7.22 9.59 -0.04
CA TYR A 113 8.26 10.59 -0.26
C TYR A 113 7.66 11.99 -0.51
N VAL A 114 6.62 12.09 -1.35
CA VAL A 114 5.90 13.35 -1.57
C VAL A 114 5.30 13.87 -0.27
N ILE A 115 4.66 13.02 0.54
CA ILE A 115 4.11 13.40 1.84
C ILE A 115 5.21 13.94 2.78
N GLU A 116 6.39 13.31 2.82
CA GLU A 116 7.55 13.82 3.59
C GLU A 116 7.98 15.21 3.14
N VAL A 117 8.07 15.44 1.83
CA VAL A 117 8.43 16.74 1.26
C VAL A 117 7.44 17.82 1.73
N LEU A 118 6.13 17.55 1.61
CA LEU A 118 5.07 18.48 2.01
C LEU A 118 5.14 18.77 3.52
N VAL A 119 5.30 17.73 4.34
CA VAL A 119 5.41 17.83 5.81
C VAL A 119 6.69 18.55 6.26
N ARG A 120 7.78 18.48 5.49
CA ARG A 120 9.02 19.21 5.80
C ARG A 120 9.06 20.62 5.25
N GLY A 121 8.09 21.01 4.42
CA GLY A 121 8.08 22.32 3.76
C GLY A 121 9.25 22.53 2.82
N ARG A 122 9.73 21.44 2.20
CA ARG A 122 10.81 21.53 1.20
C ARG A 122 10.17 21.73 -0.19
N MET A 123 10.80 22.52 -1.04
CA MET A 123 10.40 22.84 -2.43
C MET A 123 9.19 23.78 -2.61
N ILE A 124 8.21 23.80 -1.69
CA ILE A 124 7.05 24.69 -1.74
C ILE A 124 6.88 25.35 -0.37
N GLU A 125 6.30 26.56 -0.33
CA GLU A 125 5.89 27.22 0.91
C GLU A 125 5.07 26.25 1.79
N HIS A 126 5.51 26.07 3.04
CA HIS A 126 5.03 24.99 3.89
C HIS A 126 3.50 24.97 4.05
N ARG A 127 2.87 26.11 4.36
CA ARG A 127 1.41 26.21 4.51
C ARG A 127 0.65 25.85 3.23
N THR A 128 1.15 26.30 2.08
CA THR A 128 0.58 25.98 0.78
C THR A 128 0.76 24.50 0.44
N GLY A 129 1.94 23.93 0.71
CA GLY A 129 2.21 22.50 0.55
C GLY A 129 1.27 21.61 1.38
N LEU A 130 1.00 21.98 2.63
CA LEU A 130 0.09 21.22 3.51
C LEU A 130 -1.35 21.14 2.97
N LYS A 131 -1.80 22.07 2.12
CA LYS A 131 -3.12 21.99 1.48
C LYS A 131 -3.23 20.80 0.51
N PHE A 132 -2.12 20.32 -0.04
CA PHE A 132 -2.07 19.15 -0.93
C PHE A 132 -1.91 17.82 -0.18
N LEU A 133 -1.69 17.86 1.14
CA LEU A 133 -1.49 16.67 1.96
C LEU A 133 -2.66 15.68 1.84
N PRO A 134 -3.94 16.10 1.87
CA PRO A 134 -5.07 15.18 1.71
C PRO A 134 -5.08 14.45 0.37
N VAL A 135 -4.72 15.14 -0.71
CA VAL A 135 -4.64 14.55 -2.05
C VAL A 135 -3.54 13.50 -2.10
N ALA A 136 -2.35 13.81 -1.58
CA ALA A 136 -1.23 12.88 -1.55
C ALA A 136 -1.55 11.63 -0.69
N THR A 137 -2.19 11.82 0.48
CA THR A 137 -2.60 10.70 1.33
C THR A 137 -3.77 9.90 0.77
N LEU A 138 -4.67 10.52 -0.01
CA LEU A 138 -5.77 9.82 -0.69
C LEU A 138 -5.21 8.89 -1.75
N PHE A 139 -4.26 9.39 -2.55
CA PHE A 139 -3.58 8.59 -3.55
C PHE A 139 -2.81 7.44 -2.89
N LEU A 140 -2.05 7.71 -1.81
CA LEU A 140 -1.36 6.66 -1.05
C LEU A 140 -2.32 5.57 -0.54
N TYR A 141 -3.46 5.96 0.03
CA TYR A 141 -4.49 5.02 0.50
C TYR A 141 -5.06 4.19 -0.65
N GLY A 142 -5.40 4.82 -1.79
CA GLY A 142 -5.89 4.10 -2.97
C GLY A 142 -4.86 3.09 -3.48
N VAL A 143 -3.58 3.45 -3.51
CA VAL A 143 -2.49 2.54 -3.86
C VAL A 143 -2.37 1.40 -2.84
N ALA A 144 -2.40 1.68 -1.54
CA ALA A 144 -2.34 0.68 -0.48
C ALA A 144 -3.51 -0.33 -0.57
N TYR A 145 -4.70 0.16 -0.88
CA TYR A 145 -5.88 -0.65 -1.15
C TYR A 145 -5.65 -1.57 -2.37
N MET A 146 -5.15 -1.00 -3.47
CA MET A 146 -4.87 -1.73 -4.70
C MET A 146 -3.82 -2.83 -4.53
N ILE A 147 -2.78 -2.62 -3.71
CA ILE A 147 -1.79 -3.66 -3.36
C ILE A 147 -2.48 -4.91 -2.79
N GLY A 148 -3.39 -4.72 -1.82
CA GLY A 148 -4.17 -5.82 -1.24
C GLY A 148 -5.11 -6.47 -2.25
N ARG A 149 -5.78 -5.66 -3.08
CA ARG A 149 -6.73 -6.15 -4.10
C ARG A 149 -6.04 -6.97 -5.19
N VAL A 150 -4.93 -6.46 -5.73
CA VAL A 150 -4.10 -7.13 -6.73
C VAL A 150 -3.57 -8.45 -6.20
N ALA A 151 -3.34 -8.57 -4.88
CA ALA A 151 -2.88 -9.82 -4.30
C ALA A 151 -3.89 -10.97 -4.33
N VAL A 152 -5.18 -10.66 -4.48
CA VAL A 152 -6.29 -11.62 -4.38
C VAL A 152 -7.06 -11.77 -5.67
N LEU A 153 -7.50 -10.65 -6.28
CA LEU A 153 -8.44 -10.65 -7.39
C LEU A 153 -7.73 -10.69 -8.75
N PRO A 154 -8.28 -11.39 -9.76
CA PRO A 154 -7.76 -11.37 -11.13
C PRO A 154 -7.94 -10.00 -11.79
N GLY A 155 -7.09 -9.67 -12.76
CA GLY A 155 -6.98 -8.38 -13.43
C GLY A 155 -7.53 -8.37 -14.84
N SER A 156 -6.77 -7.75 -15.75
CA SER A 156 -7.17 -7.57 -17.15
C SER A 156 -6.93 -8.80 -18.02
N THR A 157 -6.12 -9.76 -17.56
CA THR A 157 -5.77 -10.97 -18.32
C THR A 157 -6.00 -12.25 -17.50
N PRO A 158 -7.23 -12.55 -17.04
CA PRO A 158 -7.49 -13.76 -16.27
C PRO A 158 -7.40 -15.01 -17.15
N GLY A 159 -6.69 -16.04 -16.68
CA GLY A 159 -6.60 -17.35 -17.31
C GLY A 159 -5.66 -17.45 -18.51
N THR A 160 -4.85 -16.42 -18.77
CA THR A 160 -3.84 -16.39 -19.84
C THR A 160 -2.49 -16.92 -19.40
#